data_AF-A0A288DCW8-F1
#
_entry.id   AF-A0A288DCW8-F1
#
_cell.length_a   1.000
_cell.length_b   1.000
_cell.length_c   1.000
_cell.angle_alpha   90.00
_cell.angle_beta   90.00
_cell.angle_gamma   90.00
#
_symmetry.space_group_name_H-M   'P 1'
#
loop_
_entity.id
_entity.type
_entity.pdbx_description
1 polymer ?
#
loop_
_entity_poly.entity_id
_entity_poly.type
_entity_poly.pdbx_seq_one_letter_code
_entity_poly.pdbx_strand_id
1 'polypeptide(L)'
;METDTLFIIEEKSDTSGNRPDTPWVRFDFLAKVFNMGGHSMPEDAKAFYQPIISRLKEYFETIPNQTVTFHFEFVYFNSSSSKMILEILELLPENSTVNWYCRNGDEDMFEAGEEFKPILDKELIFNIKMKGFLKALRNTEALFFIDGFLRYLQF
;
A
#
# COMPACT_ATOMS: atom_id res chain seq x y z
N MET A 1 -30.18 -6.44 3.15
CA MET A 1 -29.19 -5.42 2.75
C MET A 1 -27.98 -6.17 2.27
N GLU A 2 -27.73 -6.11 0.97
CA GLU A 2 -26.51 -6.65 0.37
C GLU A 2 -25.36 -5.77 0.89
N THR A 3 -24.61 -6.25 1.89
CA THR A 3 -23.42 -5.55 2.36
C THR A 3 -22.44 -5.56 1.21
N ASP A 4 -22.19 -4.41 0.61
CA ASP A 4 -21.20 -4.24 -0.45
C ASP A 4 -19.80 -4.51 0.14
N THR A 5 -19.41 -5.78 0.16
CA THR A 5 -18.23 -6.28 0.88
C THR A 5 -16.93 -5.89 0.19
N LEU A 6 -17.01 -5.37 -1.04
CA LEU A 6 -15.88 -5.10 -1.89
C LEU A 6 -15.99 -3.69 -2.48
N PHE A 7 -14.99 -2.86 -2.23
CA PHE A 7 -14.87 -1.55 -2.86
C PHE A 7 -13.68 -1.55 -3.82
N ILE A 8 -13.92 -1.25 -5.10
CA ILE A 8 -12.90 -1.30 -6.15
C ILE A 8 -12.86 0.01 -6.93
N ILE A 9 -11.65 0.51 -7.14
CA ILE A 9 -11.32 1.50 -8.18
C ILE A 9 -10.25 0.86 -9.06
N GLU A 10 -10.56 0.65 -10.34
CA GLU A 10 -9.61 0.10 -11.30
C GLU A 10 -8.69 1.20 -11.87
N GLU A 11 -7.47 0.80 -12.27
CA GLU A 11 -6.59 1.66 -13.06
C GLU A 11 -7.28 1.96 -14.41
N LYS A 12 -7.63 3.22 -14.65
CA LYS A 12 -8.18 3.65 -15.94
C LYS A 12 -7.07 4.23 -16.80
N SER A 13 -6.57 3.45 -17.76
CA SER A 13 -5.73 4.01 -18.82
C SER A 13 -6.58 4.96 -19.66
N ASP A 14 -6.10 6.18 -19.87
CA ASP A 14 -6.75 7.05 -20.85
C ASP A 14 -6.59 6.44 -22.27
N THR A 15 -7.43 6.87 -23.20
CA THR A 15 -7.35 6.42 -24.61
C THR A 15 -6.13 6.98 -25.35
N SER A 16 -5.30 7.80 -24.69
CA SER A 16 -4.10 8.41 -25.26
C SER A 16 -2.85 7.54 -25.08
N GLY A 17 -2.95 6.43 -24.33
CA GLY A 17 -1.85 5.52 -24.07
C GLY A 17 -0.95 5.97 -22.90
N ASN A 18 -1.38 6.96 -22.13
CA ASN A 18 -0.69 7.38 -20.92
C ASN A 18 -1.00 6.44 -19.75
N ARG A 19 -0.06 6.39 -18.80
CA ARG A 19 -0.28 5.67 -17.54
C ARG A 19 -1.36 6.37 -16.73
N PRO A 20 -2.23 5.62 -16.04
CA PRO A 20 -3.23 6.22 -15.16
C PRO A 20 -2.54 7.05 -14.08
N ASP A 21 -2.97 8.30 -13.91
CA ASP A 21 -2.45 9.18 -12.85
C ASP A 21 -3.13 8.96 -11.49
N THR A 22 -4.03 7.97 -11.41
CA THR A 22 -4.77 7.61 -10.20
C THR A 22 -4.45 6.19 -9.79
N PRO A 23 -4.28 5.93 -8.48
CA PRO A 23 -3.98 4.60 -8.01
C PRO A 23 -5.21 3.70 -8.13
N TRP A 24 -4.96 2.41 -8.30
CA TRP A 24 -6.01 1.40 -8.12
C TRP A 24 -6.28 1.21 -6.63
N VAL A 25 -7.50 0.78 -6.29
CA VAL A 25 -7.97 0.56 -4.92
C VAL A 25 -8.80 -0.72 -4.88
N ARG A 26 -8.58 -1.55 -3.86
CA ARG A 26 -9.38 -2.74 -3.58
C ARG A 26 -9.49 -2.96 -2.08
N PHE A 27 -10.68 -2.78 -1.53
CA PHE A 27 -10.96 -3.07 -0.12
C PHE A 27 -11.90 -4.25 0.00
N ASP A 28 -11.41 -5.35 0.58
CA ASP A 28 -12.23 -6.48 0.98
C ASP A 28 -12.60 -6.31 2.46
N PHE A 29 -13.78 -5.76 2.72
CA PHE A 29 -14.27 -5.48 4.07
C PHE A 29 -14.60 -6.74 4.86
N LEU A 30 -14.93 -7.84 4.17
CA LEU A 30 -15.19 -9.12 4.82
C LEU A 30 -13.87 -9.76 5.28
N ALA A 31 -12.87 -9.78 4.40
CA ALA A 31 -11.55 -10.32 4.70
C ALA A 31 -10.69 -9.38 5.57
N LYS A 32 -11.06 -8.09 5.67
CA LYS A 32 -10.30 -7.04 6.38
C LYS A 32 -8.93 -6.80 5.76
N VAL A 33 -8.87 -6.96 4.44
CA VAL A 33 -7.65 -6.82 3.63
C VAL A 33 -7.87 -5.73 2.60
N PHE A 34 -7.08 -4.67 2.72
CA PHE A 34 -7.16 -3.49 1.89
C PHE A 34 -5.88 -3.34 1.08
N ASN A 35 -6.02 -2.98 -0.19
CA ASN A 35 -4.91 -2.80 -1.10
C ASN A 35 -5.11 -1.51 -1.89
N MET A 36 -4.04 -0.74 -2.07
CA MET A 36 -3.99 0.32 -3.07
C MET A 36 -2.58 0.51 -3.60
N GLY A 37 -2.44 1.03 -4.82
CA GLY A 37 -1.13 1.20 -5.42
C GLY A 37 -1.17 1.73 -6.84
N GLY A 38 -0.01 1.75 -7.50
CA GLY A 38 0.17 2.39 -8.81
C GLY A 38 0.69 3.82 -8.70
N HIS A 39 0.42 4.63 -9.73
CA HIS A 39 0.79 6.05 -9.73
C HIS A 39 -0.31 6.88 -9.07
N SER A 40 0.05 7.86 -8.25
CA SER A 40 -0.88 8.79 -7.60
C SER A 40 -0.44 10.23 -7.82
N MET A 41 -0.84 10.78 -8.95
CA MET A 41 -0.66 12.18 -9.32
C MET A 41 -1.95 12.76 -9.93
N PRO A 42 -3.14 12.56 -9.31
CA PRO A 42 -4.37 13.18 -9.82
C PRO A 42 -4.27 14.70 -9.81
N GLU A 43 -4.93 15.33 -10.79
CA GLU A 43 -5.09 16.80 -10.86
C GLU A 43 -5.72 17.35 -9.57
N ASP A 44 -6.77 16.68 -9.08
CA ASP A 44 -7.38 16.94 -7.78
C ASP A 44 -7.32 15.69 -6.88
N ALA A 45 -6.24 15.60 -6.08
CA ALA A 45 -6.06 14.50 -5.14
C ALA A 45 -7.17 14.45 -4.09
N LYS A 46 -7.66 15.59 -3.61
CA LYS A 46 -8.69 15.59 -2.58
C LYS A 46 -9.98 15.00 -3.13
N ALA A 47 -10.41 15.42 -4.32
CA ALA A 47 -11.59 14.87 -4.98
C ALA A 47 -11.48 13.36 -5.23
N PHE A 48 -10.29 12.87 -5.62
CA PHE A 48 -10.07 11.44 -5.84
C PHE A 48 -10.12 10.62 -4.54
N TYR A 49 -9.44 11.08 -3.48
CA TYR A 49 -9.29 10.33 -2.24
C TYR A 49 -10.51 10.44 -1.29
N GLN A 50 -11.33 11.49 -1.42
CA GLN A 50 -12.52 11.67 -0.60
C GLN A 50 -13.42 10.42 -0.56
N PRO A 51 -13.85 9.83 -1.68
CA PRO A 51 -14.74 8.67 -1.64
C PRO A 51 -14.07 7.46 -0.98
N ILE A 52 -12.76 7.28 -1.16
CA ILE A 52 -11.98 6.21 -0.53
C ILE A 52 -12.00 6.38 1.00
N ILE A 53 -11.71 7.60 1.47
CA ILE A 53 -11.70 7.96 2.88
C ILE A 53 -13.09 7.80 3.51
N SER A 54 -14.14 8.25 2.81
CA SER A 54 -15.52 8.09 3.25
C SER A 54 -15.88 6.61 3.46
N ARG A 55 -15.50 5.73 2.53
CA ARG A 55 -15.77 4.29 2.66
C ARG A 55 -15.03 3.65 3.83
N LEU A 56 -13.78 4.08 4.10
CA LEU A 56 -13.04 3.62 5.28
C LEU A 56 -13.69 4.10 6.59
N LYS A 57 -14.11 5.38 6.66
CA LYS A 57 -14.80 5.95 7.82
C LYS A 57 -16.10 5.20 8.11
N GLU A 58 -16.95 5.02 7.10
CA GLU A 58 -18.20 4.25 7.22
C GLU A 58 -17.93 2.83 7.73
N TYR A 59 -16.94 2.14 7.17
CA TYR A 59 -16.58 0.79 7.61
C TYR A 59 -16.15 0.76 9.09
N PHE A 60 -15.24 1.64 9.51
CA PHE A 60 -14.75 1.65 10.89
C PHE A 60 -15.79 2.13 11.91
N GLU A 61 -16.77 2.94 11.51
CA GLU A 61 -17.92 3.30 12.36
C GLU A 61 -18.83 2.10 12.63
N THR A 62 -18.99 1.19 11.66
CA THR A 62 -19.87 0.02 11.82
C THR A 62 -19.28 -1.08 12.71
N ILE A 63 -17.95 -1.19 12.78
CA ILE A 63 -17.27 -2.20 13.60
C ILE A 63 -16.07 -1.56 14.33
N PRO A 64 -16.31 -0.93 15.50
CA PRO A 64 -15.26 -0.20 16.21
C PRO A 64 -14.15 -1.14 16.68
N ASN A 65 -12.92 -0.62 16.72
CA ASN A 65 -11.70 -1.32 17.17
C ASN A 65 -11.34 -2.60 16.38
N GLN A 66 -11.84 -2.74 15.15
CA GLN A 66 -11.45 -3.82 14.26
C GLN A 66 -10.10 -3.52 13.61
N THR A 67 -9.09 -4.37 13.87
CA THR A 67 -7.82 -4.27 13.14
C THR A 67 -7.97 -4.75 11.70
N VAL A 68 -7.20 -4.15 10.80
CA VAL A 68 -7.16 -4.49 9.38
C VAL A 68 -5.73 -4.70 8.91
N THR A 69 -5.58 -5.32 7.74
CA THR A 69 -4.31 -5.33 7.01
C THR A 69 -4.41 -4.44 5.80
N PHE A 70 -3.58 -3.39 5.73
CA PHE A 70 -3.50 -2.48 4.59
C PHE A 70 -2.19 -2.68 3.84
N HIS A 71 -2.28 -2.89 2.53
CA HIS A 71 -1.16 -3.04 1.62
C HIS A 71 -1.08 -1.80 0.71
N PHE A 72 0.03 -1.06 0.83
CA PHE A 72 0.34 0.07 -0.04
C PHE A 72 1.41 -0.34 -1.05
N GLU A 73 1.10 -0.19 -2.34
CA GLU A 73 1.93 -0.65 -3.45
C GLU A 73 2.15 0.47 -4.49
N PHE A 74 2.53 1.65 -4.00
CA PHE A 74 2.74 2.80 -4.88
C PHE A 74 4.00 2.64 -5.74
N VAL A 75 3.92 3.22 -6.93
CA VAL A 75 5.03 3.36 -7.86
C VAL A 75 5.58 4.78 -7.83
N TYR A 76 4.69 5.75 -7.64
CA TYR A 76 5.00 7.16 -7.52
C TYR A 76 3.80 7.86 -6.92
N PHE A 77 4.02 8.89 -6.10
CA PHE A 77 2.97 9.82 -5.73
C PHE A 77 3.53 11.23 -5.55
N ASN A 78 2.70 12.23 -5.86
CA ASN A 78 3.06 13.63 -5.62
C ASN A 78 2.78 14.07 -4.17
N SER A 79 3.20 15.28 -3.82
CA SER A 79 3.01 15.83 -2.46
C SER A 79 1.53 15.98 -2.06
N SER A 80 0.63 16.20 -3.03
CA SER A 80 -0.82 16.28 -2.76
C SER A 80 -1.38 14.92 -2.36
N SER A 81 -0.97 13.86 -3.06
CA SER A 81 -1.33 12.48 -2.74
C SER A 81 -0.71 11.99 -1.44
N SER A 82 0.53 12.38 -1.13
CA SER A 82 1.19 12.06 0.15
C SER A 82 0.34 12.50 1.36
N LYS A 83 -0.26 13.69 1.31
CA LYS A 83 -1.17 14.18 2.34
C LYS A 83 -2.42 13.31 2.49
N MET A 84 -3.00 12.86 1.38
CA MET A 84 -4.18 11.99 1.41
C MET A 84 -3.86 10.57 1.90
N ILE A 85 -2.67 10.05 1.57
CA ILE A 85 -2.17 8.77 2.08
C ILE A 85 -1.98 8.84 3.59
N LEU A 86 -1.39 9.94 4.10
CA LEU A 86 -1.27 10.18 5.53
C LEU A 86 -2.65 10.22 6.20
N GLU A 87 -3.63 10.91 5.63
CA GLU A 87 -5.01 10.91 6.17
C GLU A 87 -5.59 9.49 6.24
N ILE A 88 -5.36 8.64 5.24
CA ILE A 88 -5.77 7.22 5.28
C ILE A 88 -5.07 6.48 6.43
N LEU A 89 -3.75 6.64 6.58
CA LEU A 89 -2.98 6.01 7.65
C LEU A 89 -3.48 6.46 9.02
N GLU A 90 -3.81 7.75 9.19
CA GLU A 90 -4.39 8.35 10.39
C GLU A 90 -5.81 7.84 10.72
N LEU A 91 -6.54 7.28 9.75
CA LEU A 91 -7.85 6.66 9.99
C LEU A 91 -7.77 5.21 10.47
N LEU A 92 -6.64 4.53 10.28
CA LEU A 92 -6.53 3.11 10.64
C LEU A 92 -6.64 2.90 12.17
N PRO A 93 -7.43 1.93 12.66
CA PRO A 93 -7.45 1.60 14.08
C PRO A 93 -6.07 1.17 14.59
N GLU A 94 -5.79 1.42 15.88
CA GLU A 94 -4.59 0.91 16.56
C GLU A 94 -4.43 -0.60 16.35
N ASN A 95 -3.19 -1.08 16.35
CA ASN A 95 -2.79 -2.46 16.09
C ASN A 95 -3.14 -2.98 14.67
N SER A 96 -3.61 -2.11 13.77
CA SER A 96 -3.72 -2.48 12.35
C SER A 96 -2.33 -2.69 11.73
N THR A 97 -2.27 -3.61 10.77
CA THR A 97 -1.03 -3.92 10.06
C THR A 97 -0.94 -3.10 8.79
N VAL A 98 0.12 -2.32 8.66
CA VAL A 98 0.48 -1.63 7.42
C VAL A 98 1.63 -2.39 6.75
N ASN A 99 1.45 -2.72 5.49
CA ASN A 99 2.47 -3.31 4.63
C ASN A 99 2.76 -2.33 3.50
N TRP A 100 3.84 -1.59 3.64
CA TRP A 100 4.33 -0.63 2.66
C TRP A 100 5.32 -1.34 1.72
N TYR A 101 4.95 -1.50 0.45
CA TYR A 101 5.76 -2.22 -0.52
C TYR A 101 6.57 -1.26 -1.39
N CYS A 102 7.89 -1.41 -1.37
CA CYS A 102 8.82 -0.66 -2.22
C CYS A 102 9.41 -1.58 -3.28
N ARG A 103 9.72 -1.10 -4.47
CA ARG A 103 10.46 -1.91 -5.45
C ARG A 103 11.93 -2.00 -5.06
N ASN A 104 12.62 -3.05 -5.51
CA ASN A 104 14.07 -3.15 -5.30
C ASN A 104 14.79 -1.95 -5.94
N GLY A 105 15.60 -1.24 -5.16
CA GLY A 105 16.30 -0.02 -5.60
C GLY A 105 15.44 1.24 -5.66
N ASP A 106 14.21 1.21 -5.14
CA ASP A 106 13.32 2.36 -5.05
C ASP A 106 13.51 3.05 -3.69
N GLU A 107 14.56 3.86 -3.59
CA GLU A 107 14.95 4.58 -2.38
C GLU A 107 13.89 5.61 -1.98
N ASP A 108 13.34 6.37 -2.93
CA ASP A 108 12.28 7.36 -2.68
C ASP A 108 11.05 6.72 -2.01
N MET A 109 10.60 5.55 -2.49
CA MET A 109 9.45 4.87 -1.91
C MET A 109 9.77 4.28 -0.53
N PHE A 110 11.01 3.83 -0.31
CA PHE A 110 11.47 3.37 1.00
C PHE A 110 11.48 4.53 2.02
N GLU A 111 12.10 5.65 1.65
CA GLU A 111 12.19 6.84 2.49
C GLU A 111 10.80 7.36 2.85
N ALA A 112 9.87 7.44 1.90
CA ALA A 112 8.52 7.90 2.21
C ALA A 112 7.79 7.00 3.22
N GLY A 113 8.00 5.68 3.17
CA GLY A 113 7.46 4.75 4.17
C GLY A 113 8.05 5.01 5.57
N GLU A 114 9.35 5.26 5.65
CA GLU A 114 10.03 5.60 6.91
C GLU A 114 9.61 6.98 7.44
N GLU A 115 9.30 7.94 6.56
CA GLU A 115 8.82 9.27 6.94
C GLU A 115 7.41 9.26 7.53
N PHE A 116 6.51 8.38 7.07
CA PHE A 116 5.15 8.30 7.61
C PHE A 116 5.12 7.76 9.05
N LYS A 117 5.96 6.78 9.37
CA LYS A 117 5.98 6.09 10.66
C LYS A 117 6.07 7.02 11.88
N PRO A 118 7.01 7.99 11.97
CA PRO A 118 7.11 8.90 13.10
C PRO A 118 6.01 9.95 13.18
N ILE A 119 5.25 10.18 12.10
CA ILE A 119 4.14 11.16 12.06
C ILE A 119 2.90 10.58 12.74
N LEU A 120 2.73 9.25 12.71
CA LEU A 120 1.54 8.57 13.21
C LEU A 120 1.58 8.47 14.74
N ASP A 121 0.69 9.21 15.40
CA ASP A 121 0.53 9.23 16.87
C ASP A 121 -0.24 8.01 17.41
N LYS A 122 0.06 6.81 16.91
CA LYS A 122 -0.61 5.56 17.29
C LYS A 122 0.20 4.32 16.96
N GLU A 123 -0.06 3.25 17.72
CA GLU A 123 0.62 1.96 17.54
C GLU A 123 0.08 1.22 16.30
N LEU A 124 0.72 1.41 15.15
CA LEU A 124 0.52 0.57 13.97
C LEU A 124 1.65 -0.44 13.82
N ILE A 125 1.32 -1.65 13.36
CA ILE A 125 2.32 -2.63 12.96
C ILE A 125 2.76 -2.28 11.54
N PHE A 126 3.72 -1.36 11.42
CA PHE A 126 4.19 -0.82 10.15
C PHE A 126 5.39 -1.61 9.60
N ASN A 127 5.18 -2.30 8.48
CA ASN A 127 6.20 -3.11 7.81
C ASN A 127 6.55 -2.49 6.45
N ILE A 128 7.82 -2.13 6.25
CA ILE A 128 8.33 -1.79 4.92
C ILE A 128 8.91 -3.06 4.28
N LYS A 129 8.47 -3.37 3.06
CA LYS A 129 8.75 -4.65 2.37
C LYS A 129 9.26 -4.41 0.96
N MET A 130 10.40 -4.98 0.62
CA MET A 130 10.94 -4.90 -0.75
C MET A 130 10.27 -5.93 -1.68
N LYS A 131 9.52 -5.46 -2.67
CA LYS A 131 9.03 -6.23 -3.81
C LYS A 131 10.17 -6.46 -4.80
N GLY A 132 10.59 -7.72 -4.93
CA GLY A 132 11.59 -8.13 -5.93
C GLY A 132 12.35 -9.39 -5.55
N PHE A 133 12.58 -9.63 -4.26
CA PHE A 133 13.38 -10.77 -3.82
C PHE A 133 12.70 -12.12 -4.11
N LEU A 134 11.35 -12.18 -4.03
CA LEU A 134 10.59 -13.41 -4.27
C LEU A 134 10.41 -13.76 -5.76
N LYS A 135 10.58 -12.81 -6.68
CA LYS A 135 10.46 -13.09 -8.14
C LYS A 135 11.75 -13.67 -8.69
N ALA A 136 12.90 -13.23 -8.18
CA ALA A 136 14.21 -13.80 -8.49
C ALA A 136 14.35 -15.25 -7.98
N LEU A 137 13.69 -15.61 -6.87
CA LEU A 137 13.69 -16.98 -6.35
C LEU A 137 12.69 -17.91 -7.07
N ARG A 138 11.70 -17.37 -7.79
CA ARG A 138 10.70 -18.16 -8.53
C ARG A 138 11.04 -18.40 -10.01
N ASN A 139 11.97 -17.64 -10.59
CA ASN A 139 12.53 -17.95 -11.90
C ASN A 139 13.82 -18.75 -11.71
N THR A 140 13.77 -19.99 -12.16
CA THR A 140 14.84 -20.97 -12.41
C THR A 140 16.30 -20.47 -12.28
N GLU A 141 17.09 -21.21 -11.50
CA GLU A 141 18.56 -21.15 -11.26
C GLU A 141 19.08 -20.50 -9.95
N ALA A 142 18.23 -19.99 -9.06
CA ALA A 142 18.69 -19.40 -7.79
C ALA A 142 19.11 -20.41 -6.69
N LEU A 143 18.96 -21.73 -6.90
CA LEU A 143 19.43 -22.75 -5.95
C LEU A 143 20.97 -22.81 -5.85
N PHE A 144 21.70 -22.40 -6.89
CA PHE A 144 23.17 -22.35 -6.85
C PHE A 144 23.72 -21.12 -6.12
N PHE A 145 22.94 -20.05 -6.02
CA PHE A 145 23.37 -18.82 -5.36
C PHE A 145 23.22 -18.89 -3.83
N ILE A 146 22.24 -19.65 -3.33
CA ILE A 146 22.02 -19.85 -1.90
C ILE A 146 23.17 -20.66 -1.27
N ASP A 147 23.66 -21.69 -1.95
CA ASP A 147 24.81 -22.50 -1.48
C ASP A 147 26.13 -21.70 -1.45
N GLY A 148 26.31 -20.75 -2.37
CA GLY A 148 27.47 -19.86 -2.39
C GLY A 148 27.42 -18.78 -1.31
N PHE A 149 26.25 -18.18 -1.08
CA PHE A 149 26.06 -17.10 -0.11
C PHE A 149 26.07 -17.60 1.34
N LEU A 150 25.55 -18.80 1.62
CA LEU A 150 25.61 -19.40 2.96
C LEU A 150 27.03 -19.83 3.37
N ARG A 151 27.93 -20.12 2.43
CA ARG A 151 29.37 -20.33 2.71
C ARG A 151 30.11 -19.04 3.06
N TYR A 152 29.61 -17.88 2.63
CA TYR A 152 30.27 -16.59 2.86
C TYR A 152 29.95 -15.99 4.25
N LEU A 153 28.99 -16.55 4.99
CA LEU A 153 28.60 -16.09 6.33
C LEU A 153 29.04 -17.04 7.47
N GLN A 154 30.03 -17.90 7.24
CA GLN A 154 30.63 -18.76 8.27
C GLN A 154 32.09 -18.41 8.62
N PHE A 155 32.51 -17.15 8.47
CA PHE A 155 33.72 -16.63 9.12
C PHE A 155 33.42 -15.35 9.87
#